data_AF-A0A1I4MYN5-F1
#
_entry.id   AF-A0A1I4MYN5-F1
#
_cell.length_a   1.000
_cell.length_b   1.000
_cell.length_c   1.000
_cell.angle_alpha   90.00
_cell.angle_beta   90.00
_cell.angle_gamma   90.00
#
_symmetry.space_group_name_H-M   'P 1'
#
loop_
_entity.id
_entity.type
_entity.pdbx_description
1 polymer ?
#
loop_
_entity_poly.entity_id
_entity_poly.type
_entity_poly.pdbx_seq_one_letter_code
_entity_poly.pdbx_strand_id
1 'polypeptide(L)'
;VEGINQEIWGACIAYNLVRLEMANVAADAQCNPTDISFVRAFHIIQYELTWAAATRAYGKLPSLLQRMRQRLVTELTVKRPGRHFDRVVKSKAQRYPYKKSKA
;
A
#
# COMPACT_ATOMS: atom_id res chain seq x y z
N VAL A 1 -24.58 19.66 9.65
CA VAL A 1 -23.18 20.17 9.56
C VAL A 1 -22.26 19.43 10.52
N GLU A 2 -22.68 19.18 11.76
CA GLU A 2 -21.86 18.48 12.78
C GLU A 2 -21.42 17.05 12.38
N GLY A 3 -22.31 16.25 11.80
CA GLY A 3 -21.97 14.88 11.35
C GLY A 3 -20.90 14.85 10.24
N ILE A 4 -20.93 15.80 9.30
CA ILE A 4 -19.92 15.91 8.23
C ILE A 4 -18.55 16.20 8.83
N ASN A 5 -18.48 17.11 9.80
CA ASN A 5 -17.23 17.40 10.48
C ASN A 5 -16.71 16.16 11.23
N GLN A 6 -17.59 15.42 11.91
CA GLN A 6 -17.21 14.19 12.59
C GLN A 6 -16.63 13.14 11.64
N GLU A 7 -17.21 12.96 10.46
CA GLU A 7 -16.70 12.04 9.44
C GLU A 7 -15.31 12.45 8.94
N ILE A 8 -15.11 13.74 8.64
CA ILE A 8 -13.82 14.27 8.20
C ILE A 8 -12.75 14.09 9.29
N TRP A 9 -13.08 14.46 10.53
CA TRP A 9 -12.17 14.28 11.66
C TRP A 9 -11.85 12.80 11.91
N GLY A 10 -12.84 11.93 11.82
CA GLY A 10 -12.65 10.48 11.92
C GLY A 10 -11.68 9.95 10.86
N ALA A 11 -11.83 10.39 9.60
CA ALA A 11 -10.93 10.01 8.52
C ALA A 11 -9.50 10.54 8.76
N CYS A 12 -9.35 11.79 9.20
CA CYS A 12 -8.05 12.37 9.52
C CYS A 12 -7.35 11.64 10.68
N ILE A 13 -8.09 11.31 11.74
CA ILE A 13 -7.57 10.55 12.88
C ILE A 13 -7.12 9.16 12.44
N ALA A 14 -7.96 8.44 11.69
CA ALA A 14 -7.62 7.10 11.19
C ALA A 14 -6.37 7.12 10.31
N TYR A 15 -6.27 8.09 9.39
CA TYR A 15 -5.08 8.26 8.55
C TYR A 15 -3.81 8.48 9.39
N ASN A 16 -3.88 9.39 10.38
CA ASN A 16 -2.74 9.71 11.23
C ASN A 16 -2.31 8.53 12.10
N LEU A 17 -3.25 7.75 12.64
CA LEU A 17 -2.95 6.55 13.43
C LEU A 17 -2.23 5.48 12.59
N VAL A 18 -2.70 5.24 11.36
CA VAL A 18 -2.02 4.33 10.43
C VAL A 18 -0.60 4.82 10.12
N ARG A 19 -0.43 6.12 9.85
CA ARG A 19 0.88 6.71 9.58
C ARG A 19 1.83 6.65 10.78
N LEU A 20 1.31 6.83 11.99
CA LEU A 20 2.09 6.71 13.22
C LEU A 20 2.61 5.28 13.42
N GLU A 21 1.74 4.27 13.28
CA GLU A 21 2.19 2.87 13.40
C GLU A 21 3.17 2.49 12.28
N MET A 22 2.97 2.97 11.05
CA MET A 22 3.97 2.80 9.99
C MET A 22 5.32 3.42 10.36
N ALA A 23 5.34 4.60 10.97
CA ALA A 23 6.57 5.26 11.39
C ALA A 23 7.29 4.50 12.51
N ASN A 24 6.54 3.99 13.50
CA ASN A 24 7.08 3.17 14.59
C ASN A 24 7.69 1.88 14.04
N VAL A 25 6.95 1.16 13.19
CA VAL A 25 7.43 -0.08 12.58
C VAL A 25 8.64 0.17 11.69
N ALA A 26 8.66 1.27 10.95
CA ALA A 26 9.79 1.64 10.10
C ALA A 26 11.05 1.96 10.93
N ALA A 27 10.89 2.63 12.08
CA ALA A 27 11.99 2.87 13.02
C ALA A 27 12.56 1.55 13.56
N ASP A 28 11.69 0.61 13.97
CA ASP A 28 12.10 -0.71 14.45
C ASP A 28 12.82 -1.53 13.36
N ALA A 29 12.37 -1.42 12.11
CA ALA A 29 12.92 -2.14 10.97
C ALA A 29 14.07 -1.40 10.25
N GLN A 30 14.49 -0.24 10.75
CA GLN A 30 15.52 0.62 10.14
C GLN A 30 15.25 0.97 8.66
N CYS A 31 13.98 1.11 8.28
CA CYS A 31 13.57 1.49 6.93
C CYS A 31 12.91 2.88 6.91
N ASN A 32 12.70 3.46 5.72
CA ASN A 32 11.96 4.71 5.64
C ASN A 32 10.45 4.43 5.75
N PRO A 33 9.67 5.20 6.54
CA PRO A 33 8.21 5.07 6.58
C PRO A 33 7.53 5.11 5.21
N THR A 34 8.15 5.75 4.21
CA THR A 34 7.64 5.79 2.83
C THR A 34 7.83 4.50 2.05
N ASP A 35 8.70 3.60 2.49
CA ASP A 35 8.91 2.31 1.84
C ASP A 35 7.78 1.31 2.18
N ILE A 36 7.04 1.53 3.28
CA ILE A 36 5.85 0.75 3.62
C ILE A 36 4.64 1.30 2.85
N SER A 37 3.93 0.42 2.13
CA SER A 37 2.73 0.84 1.39
C SER A 37 1.58 1.18 2.34
N PHE A 38 1.06 2.41 2.27
CA PHE A 38 -0.08 2.85 3.08
C PHE A 38 -1.30 1.96 2.90
N VAL A 39 -1.66 1.63 1.65
CA VAL A 39 -2.85 0.80 1.35
C VAL A 39 -2.68 -0.58 1.98
N ARG A 40 -1.49 -1.17 1.87
CA ARG A 40 -1.24 -2.50 2.43
C ARG A 40 -1.21 -2.46 3.96
N ALA A 41 -0.60 -1.44 4.54
CA ALA A 41 -0.59 -1.23 5.98
C ALA A 41 -2.01 -1.07 6.54
N PHE A 42 -2.85 -0.26 5.89
CA PHE A 42 -4.25 -0.09 6.25
C PHE A 42 -5.00 -1.43 6.28
N HIS A 43 -4.87 -2.27 5.24
CA HIS A 43 -5.53 -3.58 5.21
C HIS A 43 -5.03 -4.53 6.29
N ILE A 44 -3.72 -4.54 6.60
CA ILE A 44 -3.16 -5.38 7.66
C ILE A 44 -3.69 -4.94 9.03
N ILE A 45 -3.65 -3.64 9.32
CA ILE A 45 -4.16 -3.08 10.58
C ILE A 45 -5.65 -3.38 10.71
N GLN A 46 -6.44 -3.14 9.66
CA GLN A 46 -7.88 -3.43 9.67
C GLN A 46 -8.15 -4.92 9.92
N TYR A 47 -7.44 -5.82 9.24
CA TYR A 47 -7.60 -7.26 9.38
C TYR A 47 -7.31 -7.73 10.82
N GLU A 48 -6.16 -7.32 11.38
CA GLU A 48 -5.74 -7.70 12.73
C GLU A 48 -6.70 -7.12 13.79
N LEU A 49 -7.13 -5.86 13.64
CA LEU A 49 -8.10 -5.23 14.55
C LEU A 49 -9.49 -5.89 14.48
N THR A 50 -9.94 -6.28 13.28
CA THR A 50 -11.21 -7.00 13.11
C THR A 50 -11.16 -8.37 13.81
N TRP A 51 -10.04 -9.06 13.67
CA TRP A 51 -9.80 -10.33 14.37
C TRP A 51 -9.70 -10.15 15.89
N ALA A 52 -9.05 -9.09 16.35
CA ALA A 52 -8.95 -8.74 17.76
C ALA A 52 -10.33 -8.42 18.37
N ALA A 53 -11.18 -7.70 17.64
CA ALA A 53 -12.54 -7.37 18.07
C ALA A 53 -13.44 -8.63 18.14
N ALA A 54 -13.27 -9.57 17.19
CA ALA A 54 -14.01 -10.83 17.19
C ALA A 54 -13.54 -11.79 18.31
N THR A 55 -12.24 -11.79 18.61
CA THR A 55 -11.64 -12.69 19.59
C THR A 55 -11.76 -12.10 20.99
N ARG A 56 -12.76 -12.54 21.76
CA ARG A 56 -13.01 -12.11 23.16
C ARG A 56 -11.90 -12.46 24.17
N ALA A 57 -10.70 -12.81 23.71
CA ALA A 57 -9.55 -13.17 24.53
C ALA A 57 -8.52 -12.01 24.55
N TYR A 58 -8.82 -10.97 25.32
CA TYR A 58 -8.01 -9.75 25.42
C TYR A 58 -6.56 -9.99 25.90
N GLY A 59 -6.29 -11.10 26.58
CA GLY A 59 -4.93 -11.48 26.99
C GLY A 59 -3.98 -11.78 25.82
N LYS A 60 -4.50 -12.01 24.61
CA LYS A 60 -3.69 -12.22 23.39
C LYS A 60 -3.46 -10.94 22.58
N LEU A 61 -3.95 -9.78 23.05
CA LEU A 61 -3.76 -8.51 22.33
C LEU A 61 -2.29 -8.16 22.11
N PRO A 62 -1.37 -8.27 23.11
CA PRO A 62 0.02 -7.89 22.90
C PRO A 62 0.70 -8.73 21.81
N SER A 63 0.44 -10.04 21.77
CA SER A 63 1.02 -10.92 20.74
C SER A 63 0.41 -10.67 19.35
N LEU A 64 -0.87 -10.32 19.28
CA LEU A 64 -1.53 -9.92 18.03
C LEU A 64 -0.93 -8.61 17.48
N LEU A 65 -0.72 -7.61 18.33
CA LEU A 65 -0.08 -6.36 17.92
C LEU A 65 1.37 -6.57 17.47
N GLN A 66 2.12 -7.44 18.16
CA GLN A 66 3.47 -7.78 17.75
C GLN A 66 3.49 -8.46 16.37
N ARG A 67 2.56 -9.41 16.13
CA ARG A 67 2.38 -10.06 14.83
C ARG A 67 2.01 -9.06 13.74
N MET A 68 1.10 -8.13 14.04
CA MET A 68 0.71 -7.06 13.10
C MET A 68 1.93 -6.25 12.66
N ARG A 69 2.78 -5.83 13.62
CA ARG A 69 4.01 -5.09 13.34
C ARG A 69 4.98 -5.90 12.49
N GLN A 70 5.17 -7.19 12.78
CA GLN A 70 6.00 -8.07 11.97
C GLN A 70 5.52 -8.19 10.51
N ARG A 71 4.19 -8.30 10.30
CA ARG A 71 3.60 -8.36 8.96
C ARG A 71 3.81 -7.06 8.18
N LEU A 72 3.76 -5.91 8.85
CA LEU A 72 4.02 -4.61 8.22
C LEU A 72 5.46 -4.51 7.69
N VAL A 73 6.45 -5.09 8.40
CA VAL A 73 7.86 -5.10 7.96
C VAL A 73 8.07 -5.98 6.73
N THR A 74 7.39 -7.12 6.61
CA THR A 74 7.55 -8.01 5.46
C THR A 74 7.04 -7.43 4.13
N GLU A 75 6.34 -6.30 4.21
CA GLU A 75 5.52 -5.75 3.13
C GLU A 75 6.10 -4.44 2.59
N LEU A 76 7.43 -4.41 2.48
CA LEU A 76 8.15 -3.30 1.86
C LEU A 76 7.76 -3.18 0.38
N THR A 77 7.50 -1.96 -0.03
CA THR A 77 7.22 -1.63 -1.42
C THR A 77 8.47 -1.86 -2.24
N VAL A 78 8.47 -2.89 -3.09
CA VAL A 78 9.52 -3.06 -4.09
C VAL A 78 9.44 -1.88 -5.04
N LYS A 79 10.43 -0.99 -4.98
CA LYS A 79 10.55 0.11 -5.95
C LYS A 79 10.71 -0.52 -7.32
N ARG A 80 9.81 -0.17 -8.25
CA ARG A 80 9.90 -0.62 -9.63
C ARG A 80 11.29 -0.23 -10.15
N PRO A 81 12.08 -1.18 -10.67
CA PRO A 81 13.39 -0.84 -11.22
C PRO A 81 13.22 0.22 -12.30
N GLY A 82 14.24 1.08 -12.41
CA GLY A 82 14.31 2.07 -13.48
C GLY A 82 14.14 1.41 -14.85
N ARG A 83 13.75 2.20 -15.85
CA ARG A 83 13.69 1.68 -17.22
C ARG A 83 15.08 1.25 -17.63
N HIS A 84 15.18 0.08 -18.26
CA HIS A 84 16.43 -0.39 -18.84
C HIS A 84 16.76 0.34 -20.16
N PHE A 85 15.74 0.86 -20.85
CA PHE A 85 15.87 1.56 -22.12
C PHE A 85 15.23 2.95 -22.09
N ASP A 86 15.80 3.86 -22.86
CA ASP A 86 15.28 5.22 -23.02
C ASP A 86 13.89 5.25 -23.66
N ARG A 87 13.18 6.36 -23.44
CA ARG A 87 11.87 6.58 -24.06
C ARG A 87 12.07 6.85 -25.54
N VAL A 88 11.61 5.93 -26.38
CA VAL A 88 11.60 6.10 -27.84
C VAL A 88 10.16 6.11 -28.35
N VAL A 89 9.87 7.01 -29.29
CA VAL A 89 8.58 7.04 -30.00
C VAL A 89 8.54 5.84 -30.95
N LYS A 90 7.50 5.01 -30.85
CA LYS A 90 7.32 3.88 -31.76
C LYS A 90 7.26 4.40 -33.20
N SER A 91 8.01 3.76 -34.10
CA SER A 91 7.96 4.12 -35.53
C SER A 91 6.52 4.00 -36.06
N LYS A 92 6.17 4.86 -37.02
CA LYS A 92 4.87 4.76 -37.71
C LYS A 92 4.76 3.38 -38.34
N ALA A 93 3.61 2.73 -38.16
CA ALA A 93 3.35 1.44 -38.78
C ALA A 93 3.44 1.56 -40.31
N GLN A 94 4.30 0.76 -40.93
CA GLN A 94 4.38 0.64 -42.38
C GLN A 94 3.41 -0.44 -42.84
N ARG A 95 2.68 -0.19 -43.92
CA ARG A 95 1.83 -1.23 -44.55
C ARG A 95 2.74 -2.29 -45.17
N TYR A 96 2.40 -3.56 -44.97
CA TYR A 96 3.07 -4.65 -45.66
C TYR A 96 2.94 -4.48 -47.18
N PRO A 97 3.99 -4.78 -47.95
CA PRO A 97 3.90 -4.76 -49.41
C PRO A 97 2.82 -5.74 -49.87
N TYR A 98 1.91 -5.27 -50.73
CA TYR A 98 0.89 -6.10 -51.36
C TYR A 98 0.95 -5.96 -52.87
N LYS A 99 0.63 -7.04 -53.60
CA LYS A 99 0.63 -7.06 -55.06
C LYS A 99 -0.60 -6.30 -55.57
N LYS A 100 -0.40 -5.23 -56.34
CA LYS A 100 -1.50 -4.53 -57.03
C LYS A 100 -1.97 -5.39 -58.20
N SER A 101 -3.28 -5.63 -58.32
CA SER A 101 -3.86 -6.22 -59.53
C SER A 101 -3.70 -5.23 -60.69
N LYS A 102 -3.34 -5.73 -61.88
CA LYS A 102 -3.25 -4.91 -63.09
C LYS A 102 -4.66 -4.42 -63.47
N ALA A 103 -4.78 -3.15 -63.85
CA ALA A 103 -5.98 -2.54 -64.40
C ALA A 103 -6.23 -3.04 -65.83
#